data_AF-A0A9X5EFN6-F1
#
_entry.id   AF-A0A9X5EFN6-F1
#
_cell.length_a   1.000
_cell.length_b   1.000
_cell.length_c   1.000
_cell.angle_alpha   90.00
_cell.angle_beta   90.00
_cell.angle_gamma   90.00
#
_symmetry.space_group_name_H-M   'P 1'
#
loop_
_entity.id
_entity.type
_entity.pdbx_description
1 polymer ?
#
loop_
_entity_poly.entity_id
_entity_poly.type
_entity_poly.pdbx_seq_one_letter_code
_entity_poly.pdbx_strand_id
1 'polypeptide(L)'
;MMSILRLAVLACLIPFPALASETQDPEIYAAIVSHRIEHSGAAEAFNGSTHAFLDDLLVTPASPFSDLKAEPSIVRSPWWKTMSDKLFPQADDPEARALRALQLQTGVTKARPGVDYPVEPHVAALYRGAYPAAQAIKAGVDPDIFWQARMLNGSQFAEAAGEAVALQILRDQMKRNDTSAYTAMAIRPEVLARYMSAHNPDYVSDEDRHYLGGVLRGALSSRLPAYASGGLPSGLPTIYRVARIAAAYSDAAGYANAPTCTAADLPIPEPGMPFCFAAATDRSVRSWYHREILWQEVKHPQAKQATGFEKLVQLLSPALFLFDGIALLELAEEAIASELLADEAIVEEEAALTAERAENITCRIR
;
A
#
# COMPACT_ATOMS: atom_id res chain seq x y z
N MET A 1 54.70 -9.16 -1.24
CA MET A 1 53.50 -8.93 -2.07
C MET A 1 52.46 -9.97 -1.68
N MET A 2 51.52 -9.64 -0.80
CA MET A 2 50.46 -10.57 -0.39
C MET A 2 49.43 -10.66 -1.51
N SER A 3 49.15 -11.89 -1.94
CA SER A 3 48.23 -12.20 -3.05
C SER A 3 46.84 -11.61 -2.78
N ILE A 4 46.32 -10.88 -3.77
CA ILE A 4 44.97 -10.28 -3.79
C ILE A 4 43.88 -11.32 -3.52
N LEU A 5 44.13 -12.61 -3.85
CA LEU A 5 43.25 -13.72 -3.53
C LEU A 5 43.05 -13.94 -2.01
N ARG A 6 44.08 -13.65 -1.18
CA ARG A 6 43.99 -13.82 0.28
C ARG A 6 43.19 -12.70 0.95
N LEU A 7 43.07 -11.53 0.32
CA LEU A 7 42.22 -10.43 0.77
C LEU A 7 40.75 -10.68 0.43
N ALA A 8 40.46 -11.28 -0.73
CA ALA A 8 39.10 -11.65 -1.12
C ALA A 8 38.49 -12.74 -0.21
N VAL A 9 39.28 -13.75 0.18
CA VAL A 9 38.82 -14.82 1.08
C VAL A 9 38.60 -14.32 2.51
N LEU A 10 39.37 -13.32 2.97
CA LEU A 10 39.17 -12.71 4.29
C LEU A 10 37.91 -11.81 4.35
N ALA A 11 37.51 -11.20 3.23
CA ALA A 11 36.29 -10.39 3.16
C ALA A 11 35.01 -11.23 3.28
N CYS A 12 35.04 -12.49 2.88
CA CYS A 12 33.90 -13.42 3.00
C CYS A 12 33.73 -14.03 4.41
N LEU A 13 34.68 -13.80 5.32
CA LEU A 13 34.67 -14.36 6.69
C LEU A 13 34.33 -13.32 7.76
N ILE A 14 33.96 -12.09 7.37
CA ILE A 14 33.44 -11.11 8.32
C ILE A 14 31.94 -11.41 8.47
N PRO A 15 31.47 -11.95 9.61
CA PRO A 15 30.05 -12.00 9.89
C PRO A 15 29.58 -10.55 9.95
N PHE A 16 28.86 -10.10 8.92
CA PHE A 16 28.09 -8.88 9.03
C PHE A 16 27.16 -9.09 10.22
N PRO A 17 27.18 -8.23 11.26
CA PRO A 17 26.12 -8.26 12.23
C PRO A 17 24.83 -8.06 11.44
N ALA A 18 23.97 -9.08 11.45
CA ALA A 18 22.57 -8.90 11.13
C ALA A 18 22.05 -7.91 12.17
N LEU A 19 22.16 -6.61 11.86
CA LEU A 19 21.46 -5.60 12.60
C LEU A 19 20.00 -5.99 12.45
N ALA A 20 19.40 -6.45 13.54
CA ALA A 20 17.97 -6.67 13.62
C ALA A 20 17.32 -5.31 13.40
N SER A 21 17.05 -5.00 12.12
CA SER A 21 16.09 -3.97 11.74
C SER A 21 14.82 -4.30 12.49
N GLU A 22 14.26 -3.29 13.16
CA GLU A 22 12.91 -3.35 13.71
C GLU A 22 12.01 -4.05 12.67
N THR A 23 11.52 -5.22 13.05
CA THR A 23 11.03 -6.23 12.12
C THR A 23 9.77 -5.72 11.46
N GLN A 24 9.79 -5.69 10.12
CA GLN A 24 8.59 -5.50 9.31
C GLN A 24 7.52 -6.49 9.75
N ASP A 25 6.26 -6.05 9.88
CA ASP A 25 5.18 -7.01 10.12
C ASP A 25 5.18 -8.03 8.95
N PRO A 26 5.14 -9.33 9.23
CA PRO A 26 5.22 -10.36 8.20
C PRO A 26 4.04 -10.31 7.24
N GLU A 27 4.24 -10.77 6.00
CA GLU A 27 3.18 -10.91 5.01
C GLU A 27 2.23 -12.06 5.41
N ILE A 28 1.10 -11.71 6.04
CA ILE A 28 0.18 -12.70 6.60
C ILE A 28 -0.52 -13.46 5.49
N TYR A 29 -0.86 -12.78 4.40
CA TYR A 29 -1.49 -13.43 3.25
C TYR A 29 -0.59 -14.51 2.64
N ALA A 30 0.70 -14.20 2.43
CA ALA A 30 1.68 -15.18 1.97
C ALA A 30 1.78 -16.37 2.94
N ALA A 31 1.84 -16.12 4.26
CA ALA A 31 1.87 -17.19 5.25
C ALA A 31 0.62 -18.09 5.21
N ILE A 32 -0.58 -17.51 4.97
CA ILE A 32 -1.82 -18.27 4.80
C ILE A 32 -1.75 -19.15 3.54
N VAL A 33 -1.28 -18.58 2.42
CA VAL A 33 -1.15 -19.31 1.15
C VAL A 33 -0.14 -20.45 1.29
N SER A 34 1.05 -20.18 1.84
CA SER A 34 2.07 -21.20 2.11
C SER A 34 1.53 -22.32 2.99
N HIS A 35 0.81 -21.98 4.06
CA HIS A 35 0.17 -22.99 4.93
C HIS A 35 -0.81 -23.87 4.15
N ARG A 36 -1.67 -23.28 3.32
CA ARG A 36 -2.63 -24.04 2.50
C ARG A 36 -1.94 -24.95 1.48
N ILE A 37 -0.86 -24.49 0.86
CA ILE A 37 -0.07 -25.29 -0.09
C ILE A 37 0.52 -26.51 0.63
N GLU A 38 1.15 -26.30 1.79
CA GLU A 38 1.74 -27.38 2.59
C GLU A 38 0.73 -28.45 3.02
N HIS A 39 -0.53 -28.08 3.27
CA HIS A 39 -1.52 -28.98 3.88
C HIS A 39 -2.61 -29.48 2.92
N SER A 40 -2.85 -28.80 1.81
CA SER A 40 -3.94 -29.10 0.87
C SER A 40 -3.49 -29.14 -0.59
N GLY A 41 -2.22 -28.82 -0.87
CA GLY A 41 -1.68 -28.73 -2.23
C GLY A 41 -2.02 -27.40 -2.92
N ALA A 42 -1.25 -27.03 -3.94
CA ALA A 42 -1.38 -25.75 -4.62
C ALA A 42 -2.76 -25.56 -5.27
N ALA A 43 -3.29 -26.61 -5.91
CA ALA A 43 -4.59 -26.55 -6.58
C ALA A 43 -5.73 -26.10 -5.63
N GLU A 44 -5.75 -26.62 -4.40
CA GLU A 44 -6.76 -26.27 -3.40
C GLU A 44 -6.43 -24.95 -2.69
N ALA A 45 -5.15 -24.67 -2.45
CA ALA A 45 -4.70 -23.42 -1.83
C ALA A 45 -5.16 -22.17 -2.59
N PHE A 46 -5.16 -22.27 -3.91
CA PHE A 46 -5.59 -21.21 -4.82
C PHE A 46 -7.05 -21.33 -5.25
N ASN A 47 -7.81 -22.37 -4.87
CA ASN A 47 -9.21 -22.59 -5.31
C ASN A 47 -10.22 -21.52 -4.80
N GLY A 48 -9.77 -20.58 -3.97
CA GLY A 48 -10.59 -19.47 -3.49
C GLY A 48 -10.84 -18.37 -4.53
N SER A 49 -11.75 -17.46 -4.20
CA SER A 49 -11.94 -16.20 -4.95
C SER A 49 -11.73 -15.01 -4.02
N THR A 50 -11.34 -13.86 -4.57
CA THR A 50 -11.31 -12.60 -3.80
C THR A 50 -12.64 -12.32 -3.09
N HIS A 51 -13.77 -12.66 -3.72
CA HIS A 51 -15.09 -12.47 -3.11
C HIS A 51 -15.27 -13.32 -1.85
N ALA A 52 -14.98 -14.62 -1.93
CA ALA A 52 -15.11 -15.53 -0.79
C ALA A 52 -14.17 -15.14 0.37
N PHE A 53 -12.98 -14.65 0.05
CA PHE A 53 -12.05 -14.15 1.06
C PHE A 53 -12.59 -12.88 1.75
N LEU A 54 -13.18 -11.95 0.99
CA LEU A 54 -13.79 -10.76 1.56
C LEU A 54 -15.07 -11.06 2.33
N ASP A 55 -15.88 -12.00 1.86
CA ASP A 55 -17.03 -12.52 2.61
C ASP A 55 -16.61 -12.98 3.99
N ASP A 56 -15.41 -13.53 4.17
CA ASP A 56 -14.94 -13.95 5.49
C ASP A 56 -14.58 -12.77 6.41
N LEU A 57 -14.07 -11.66 5.86
CA LEU A 57 -13.58 -10.52 6.63
C LEU A 57 -14.62 -9.41 6.85
N LEU A 58 -15.59 -9.27 5.93
CA LEU A 58 -16.52 -8.13 5.87
C LEU A 58 -17.98 -8.57 6.06
N VAL A 59 -18.78 -7.73 6.73
CA VAL A 59 -20.23 -7.97 6.92
C VAL A 59 -20.99 -7.86 5.61
N THR A 60 -20.64 -6.90 4.75
CA THR A 60 -21.26 -6.68 3.44
C THR A 60 -20.17 -6.35 2.42
N PRO A 61 -19.49 -7.35 1.83
CA PRO A 61 -18.27 -7.12 1.03
C PRO A 61 -18.42 -6.17 -0.16
N ALA A 62 -19.62 -6.07 -0.74
CA ALA A 62 -19.90 -5.13 -1.83
C ALA A 62 -20.00 -3.67 -1.37
N SER A 63 -20.18 -3.42 -0.06
CA SER A 63 -20.29 -2.06 0.48
C SER A 63 -18.91 -1.45 0.71
N PRO A 64 -18.65 -0.23 0.20
CA PRO A 64 -17.39 0.46 0.44
C PRO A 64 -17.21 0.86 1.91
N PHE A 65 -18.30 0.87 2.68
CA PHE A 65 -18.33 1.21 4.10
C PHE A 65 -18.59 -0.02 4.98
N SER A 66 -18.40 -1.24 4.46
CA SER A 66 -18.65 -2.45 5.26
C SER A 66 -17.85 -2.47 6.55
N ASP A 67 -18.49 -2.86 7.64
CA ASP A 67 -17.77 -3.20 8.86
C ASP A 67 -17.06 -4.55 8.75
N LEU A 68 -16.07 -4.73 9.62
CA LEU A 68 -15.36 -5.99 9.81
C LEU A 68 -16.27 -6.98 10.53
N LYS A 69 -16.19 -8.26 10.18
CA LYS A 69 -16.78 -9.32 10.99
C LYS A 69 -16.01 -9.43 12.30
N ALA A 70 -16.75 -9.56 13.41
CA ALA A 70 -16.14 -9.75 14.74
C ALA A 70 -15.37 -11.07 14.84
N GLU A 71 -15.89 -12.13 14.21
CA GLU A 71 -15.30 -13.47 14.22
C GLU A 71 -15.25 -14.05 12.79
N PRO A 72 -14.25 -13.67 11.98
CA PRO A 72 -13.97 -14.32 10.69
C PRO A 72 -13.76 -15.83 10.85
N SER A 73 -14.05 -16.64 9.83
CA SER A 73 -13.80 -18.09 9.91
C SER A 73 -12.31 -18.41 9.98
N ILE A 74 -11.45 -17.57 9.40
CA ILE A 74 -10.00 -17.77 9.44
C ILE A 74 -9.47 -17.87 10.88
N VAL A 75 -9.94 -17.03 11.81
CA VAL A 75 -9.47 -17.05 13.20
C VAL A 75 -9.99 -18.23 14.00
N ARG A 76 -11.06 -18.88 13.53
CA ARG A 76 -11.60 -20.11 14.15
C ARG A 76 -10.87 -21.38 13.67
N SER A 77 -9.95 -21.24 12.72
CA SER A 77 -9.24 -22.38 12.16
C SER A 77 -8.15 -22.88 13.12
N PRO A 78 -7.99 -24.21 13.32
CA PRO A 78 -7.02 -24.75 14.27
C PRO A 78 -5.56 -24.33 14.02
N TRP A 79 -5.21 -24.04 12.76
CA TRP A 79 -3.87 -23.63 12.35
C TRP A 79 -3.58 -22.14 12.62
N TRP A 80 -4.61 -21.31 12.78
CA TRP A 80 -4.47 -19.85 12.90
C TRP A 80 -3.57 -19.48 14.08
N LYS A 81 -3.86 -20.04 15.26
CA LYS A 81 -3.08 -19.83 16.48
C LYS A 81 -1.62 -20.21 16.31
N THR A 82 -1.35 -21.38 15.76
CA THR A 82 0.03 -21.87 15.58
C THR A 82 0.80 -20.96 14.62
N MET A 83 0.15 -20.53 13.53
CA MET A 83 0.75 -19.60 12.58
C MET A 83 1.00 -18.23 13.22
N SER A 84 0.04 -17.67 13.94
CA SER A 84 0.18 -16.36 14.58
C SER A 84 1.26 -16.36 15.66
N ASP A 85 1.35 -17.41 16.48
CA ASP A 85 2.39 -17.55 17.51
C ASP A 85 3.79 -17.61 16.88
N LYS A 86 3.92 -18.28 15.72
CA LYS A 86 5.18 -18.33 14.96
C LYS A 86 5.55 -16.98 14.34
N LEU A 87 4.56 -16.26 13.79
CA LEU A 87 4.78 -14.97 13.13
C LEU A 87 5.02 -13.82 14.11
N PHE A 88 4.40 -13.88 15.30
CA PHE A 88 4.48 -12.84 16.32
C PHE A 88 4.82 -13.41 17.70
N PRO A 89 6.00 -14.06 17.87
CA PRO A 89 6.35 -14.78 19.10
C PRO A 89 6.50 -13.90 20.34
N GLN A 90 6.58 -12.57 20.16
CA GLN A 90 6.74 -11.57 21.22
C GLN A 90 5.49 -10.71 21.43
N ALA A 91 4.38 -10.98 20.73
CA ALA A 91 3.15 -10.21 20.92
C ALA A 91 2.34 -10.76 22.10
N ASP A 92 1.73 -9.85 22.88
CA ASP A 92 0.82 -10.22 23.97
C ASP A 92 -0.42 -10.98 23.47
N ASP A 93 -0.90 -10.62 22.27
CA ASP A 93 -1.97 -11.30 21.55
C ASP A 93 -1.56 -11.51 20.07
N PRO A 94 -0.86 -12.61 19.77
CA PRO A 94 -0.41 -12.93 18.42
C PRO A 94 -1.56 -13.07 17.42
N GLU A 95 -2.67 -13.68 17.83
CA GLU A 95 -3.84 -13.94 16.97
C GLU A 95 -4.50 -12.64 16.54
N ALA A 96 -4.76 -11.72 17.48
CA ALA A 96 -5.32 -10.41 17.16
C ALA A 96 -4.35 -9.55 16.33
N ARG A 97 -3.04 -9.63 16.60
CA ARG A 97 -2.02 -8.93 15.81
C ARG A 97 -1.97 -9.44 14.36
N ALA A 98 -2.00 -10.76 14.16
CA ALA A 98 -2.06 -11.36 12.84
C ALA A 98 -3.33 -10.99 12.08
N LEU A 99 -4.48 -10.97 12.75
CA LEU A 99 -5.75 -10.59 12.13
C LEU A 99 -5.71 -9.12 11.70
N ARG A 100 -5.22 -8.23 12.57
CA ARG A 100 -5.08 -6.81 12.26
C ARG A 100 -4.13 -6.57 11.08
N ALA A 101 -2.99 -7.27 11.05
CA ALA A 101 -2.04 -7.20 9.95
C ALA A 101 -2.66 -7.68 8.63
N LEU A 102 -3.41 -8.80 8.65
CA LEU A 102 -4.16 -9.29 7.49
C LEU A 102 -5.19 -8.26 7.00
N GLN A 103 -5.96 -7.66 7.92
CA GLN A 103 -6.98 -6.66 7.59
C GLN A 103 -6.36 -5.40 6.97
N LEU A 104 -5.18 -4.96 7.44
CA LEU A 104 -4.43 -3.86 6.86
C LEU A 104 -3.88 -4.21 5.47
N GLN A 105 -3.25 -5.37 5.32
CA GLN A 105 -2.68 -5.86 4.05
C GLN A 105 -3.75 -6.03 2.97
N THR A 106 -4.93 -6.48 3.37
CA THR A 106 -6.07 -6.68 2.46
C THR A 106 -6.90 -5.41 2.28
N GLY A 107 -6.55 -4.31 2.96
CA GLY A 107 -7.17 -3.00 2.80
C GLY A 107 -8.66 -2.94 3.17
N VAL A 108 -9.10 -3.79 4.10
CA VAL A 108 -10.48 -3.83 4.60
C VAL A 108 -10.69 -2.87 5.78
N THR A 109 -9.63 -2.22 6.28
CA THR A 109 -9.71 -1.30 7.41
C THR A 109 -10.14 0.12 7.00
N LYS A 110 -10.64 0.90 7.97
CA LYS A 110 -11.15 2.27 7.80
C LYS A 110 -10.27 3.29 8.51
N ALA A 111 -10.58 4.58 8.42
CA ALA A 111 -9.81 5.67 9.00
C ALA A 111 -10.72 6.70 9.71
N ARG A 112 -11.75 6.25 10.44
CA ARG A 112 -12.67 7.14 11.15
C ARG A 112 -11.96 7.81 12.33
N PRO A 113 -11.93 9.16 12.40
CA PRO A 113 -11.34 9.87 13.52
C PRO A 113 -12.08 9.52 14.83
N GLY A 114 -11.33 9.18 15.88
CA GLY A 114 -11.88 8.84 17.20
C GLY A 114 -12.52 7.46 17.30
N VAL A 115 -12.62 6.70 16.21
CA VAL A 115 -13.14 5.32 16.20
C VAL A 115 -12.06 4.34 15.78
N ASP A 116 -11.51 4.51 14.56
CA ASP A 116 -10.45 3.62 14.06
C ASP A 116 -9.05 4.17 14.39
N TYR A 117 -8.91 5.51 14.45
CA TYR A 117 -7.66 6.20 14.74
C TYR A 117 -7.86 7.28 15.80
N PRO A 118 -7.08 7.27 16.90
CA PRO A 118 -7.10 8.36 17.87
C PRO A 118 -6.48 9.60 17.21
N VAL A 119 -7.29 10.63 16.98
CA VAL A 119 -6.82 11.91 16.46
C VAL A 119 -7.06 12.97 17.50
N GLU A 120 -5.98 13.36 18.17
CA GLU A 120 -6.05 14.46 19.14
C GLU A 120 -6.27 15.80 18.44
N PRO A 121 -6.97 16.76 19.08
CA PRO A 121 -7.27 18.06 18.46
C PRO A 121 -6.03 18.82 17.97
N HIS A 122 -4.92 18.71 18.69
CA HIS A 122 -3.67 19.38 18.32
C HIS A 122 -3.06 18.76 17.04
N VAL A 123 -3.18 17.43 16.86
CA VAL A 123 -2.75 16.74 15.63
C VAL A 123 -3.71 17.05 14.49
N ALA A 124 -5.02 17.07 14.75
CA ALA A 124 -6.02 17.47 13.76
C ALA A 124 -5.73 18.87 13.18
N ALA A 125 -5.29 19.81 14.02
CA ALA A 125 -4.92 21.16 13.58
C ALA A 125 -3.74 21.17 12.60
N LEU A 126 -2.77 20.27 12.76
CA LEU A 126 -1.62 20.14 11.85
C LEU A 126 -2.03 19.74 10.44
N TYR A 127 -3.13 19.00 10.28
CA TYR A 127 -3.70 18.62 8.97
C TYR A 127 -4.95 19.42 8.59
N ARG A 128 -5.25 20.51 9.32
CA ARG A 128 -6.43 21.36 9.10
C ARG A 128 -7.78 20.62 9.21
N GLY A 129 -7.84 19.56 10.01
CA GLY A 129 -9.06 18.82 10.30
C GLY A 129 -8.82 17.40 10.77
N ALA A 130 -9.78 16.84 11.50
CA ALA A 130 -9.68 15.48 12.02
C ALA A 130 -9.74 14.41 10.92
N TYR A 131 -10.52 14.64 9.86
CA TYR A 131 -10.66 13.73 8.72
C TYR A 131 -9.35 13.63 7.90
N PRO A 132 -8.76 14.74 7.39
CA PRO A 132 -7.45 14.67 6.74
C PRO A 132 -6.37 14.06 7.65
N ALA A 133 -6.39 14.39 8.95
CA ALA A 133 -5.43 13.86 9.92
C ALA A 133 -5.54 12.33 10.03
N ALA A 134 -6.72 11.76 10.26
CA ALA A 134 -6.88 10.31 10.41
C ALA A 134 -6.36 9.55 9.18
N GLN A 135 -6.63 10.08 7.99
CA GLN A 135 -6.18 9.52 6.72
C GLN A 135 -4.65 9.58 6.57
N ALA A 136 -4.05 10.74 6.83
CA ALA A 136 -2.61 10.95 6.71
C ALA A 136 -1.82 10.15 7.76
N ILE A 137 -2.32 10.12 9.00
CA ILE A 137 -1.78 9.31 10.10
C ILE A 137 -1.84 7.82 9.74
N LYS A 138 -2.97 7.34 9.22
CA LYS A 138 -3.10 5.96 8.76
C LYS A 138 -2.13 5.62 7.62
N ALA A 139 -1.95 6.55 6.69
CA ALA A 139 -0.96 6.43 5.62
C ALA A 139 0.48 6.61 6.12
N GLY A 140 0.68 6.98 7.39
CA GLY A 140 1.98 7.19 8.01
C GLY A 140 2.79 8.29 7.37
N VAL A 141 2.16 9.40 6.93
CA VAL A 141 2.86 10.57 6.35
C VAL A 141 2.81 11.72 7.33
N ASP A 142 3.97 12.32 7.62
CA ASP A 142 4.10 13.44 8.55
C ASP A 142 3.48 14.75 8.00
N PRO A 143 3.01 15.67 8.87
CA PRO A 143 2.28 16.87 8.43
C PRO A 143 3.10 17.81 7.53
N ASP A 144 4.41 17.88 7.73
CA ASP A 144 5.29 18.75 6.95
C ASP A 144 5.45 18.25 5.51
N ILE A 145 5.69 16.94 5.31
CA ILE A 145 5.70 16.31 3.99
C ILE A 145 4.33 16.43 3.33
N PHE A 146 3.27 16.17 4.10
CA PHE A 146 1.89 16.25 3.63
C PHE A 146 1.60 17.61 2.99
N TRP A 147 1.91 18.71 3.67
CA TRP A 147 1.64 20.05 3.15
C TRP A 147 2.63 20.50 2.08
N GLN A 148 3.90 20.10 2.19
CA GLN A 148 4.89 20.45 1.19
C GLN A 148 4.56 19.86 -0.17
N ALA A 149 4.23 18.55 -0.22
CA ALA A 149 3.84 17.90 -1.46
C ALA A 149 2.54 18.47 -2.04
N ARG A 150 1.58 18.83 -1.17
CA ARG A 150 0.34 19.48 -1.60
C ARG A 150 0.55 20.88 -2.18
N MET A 151 1.47 21.63 -1.59
CA MET A 151 1.83 22.98 -2.05
C MET A 151 2.48 22.94 -3.43
N LEU A 152 3.44 22.04 -3.63
CA LEU A 152 4.23 21.94 -4.86
C LEU A 152 3.49 21.31 -6.04
N ASN A 153 2.36 20.64 -5.81
CA ASN A 153 1.59 19.99 -6.88
C ASN A 153 0.20 20.62 -7.12
N GLY A 154 -0.20 21.62 -6.31
CA GLY A 154 -1.46 22.32 -6.51
C GLY A 154 -2.68 21.38 -6.53
N SER A 155 -3.52 21.49 -7.55
CA SER A 155 -4.74 20.66 -7.68
C SER A 155 -4.48 19.21 -8.09
N GLN A 156 -3.25 18.82 -8.40
CA GLN A 156 -2.89 17.45 -8.80
C GLN A 156 -2.76 16.54 -7.56
N PHE A 157 -3.88 16.20 -6.93
CA PHE A 157 -3.87 15.44 -5.67
C PHE A 157 -3.23 14.07 -5.81
N ALA A 158 -3.33 13.45 -6.99
CA ALA A 158 -2.76 12.13 -7.20
C ALA A 158 -1.23 12.15 -7.27
N GLU A 159 -0.65 13.12 -7.98
CA GLU A 159 0.79 13.34 -8.05
C GLU A 159 1.34 13.74 -6.68
N ALA A 160 0.67 14.69 -6.02
CA ALA A 160 1.01 15.13 -4.66
C ALA A 160 1.06 13.94 -3.67
N ALA A 161 0.11 13.01 -3.76
CA ALA A 161 0.02 11.88 -2.85
C ALA A 161 1.15 10.86 -3.09
N GLY A 162 1.49 10.61 -4.35
CA GLY A 162 2.62 9.75 -4.71
C GLY A 162 3.95 10.32 -4.18
N GLU A 163 4.18 11.62 -4.40
CA GLU A 163 5.40 12.29 -3.91
C GLU A 163 5.46 12.34 -2.39
N ALA A 164 4.34 12.64 -1.70
CA ALA A 164 4.29 12.65 -0.24
C ALA A 164 4.69 11.28 0.36
N VAL A 165 4.14 10.18 -0.19
CA VAL A 165 4.48 8.83 0.26
C VAL A 165 5.94 8.49 -0.05
N ALA A 166 6.45 8.86 -1.24
CA ALA A 166 7.85 8.63 -1.60
C ALA A 166 8.82 9.37 -0.67
N LEU A 167 8.55 10.64 -0.36
CA LEU A 167 9.34 11.46 0.58
C LEU A 167 9.33 10.88 1.98
N GLN A 168 8.18 10.38 2.42
CA GLN A 168 8.06 9.74 3.72
C GLN A 168 8.86 8.44 3.77
N ILE A 169 8.77 7.60 2.74
CA ILE A 169 9.59 6.38 2.63
C ILE A 169 11.08 6.73 2.69
N LEU A 170 11.51 7.76 1.95
CA LEU A 170 12.90 8.22 1.96
C LEU A 170 13.32 8.70 3.35
N ARG A 171 12.48 9.50 4.03
CA ARG A 171 12.71 9.94 5.41
C ARG A 171 12.84 8.76 6.36
N ASP A 172 11.99 7.74 6.22
CA ASP A 172 12.01 6.55 7.07
C ASP A 172 13.22 5.66 6.77
N GLN A 173 13.66 5.57 5.51
CA GLN A 173 14.92 4.92 5.15
C GLN A 173 16.12 5.64 5.77
N MET A 174 16.14 6.98 5.76
CA MET A 174 17.19 7.76 6.37
C MET A 174 17.26 7.57 7.89
N LYS A 175 16.11 7.56 8.58
CA LYS A 175 16.06 7.38 10.05
C LYS A 175 16.57 6.03 10.51
N ARG A 176 16.43 4.98 9.70
CA ARG A 176 16.70 3.58 10.10
C ARG A 176 18.07 3.06 9.70
N ASN A 177 18.66 3.64 8.67
CA ASN A 177 19.95 3.18 8.15
C ASN A 177 21.05 4.15 8.57
N ASP A 178 22.22 3.61 8.89
CA ASP A 178 23.41 4.42 9.09
C ASP A 178 23.79 5.14 7.79
N THR A 179 24.35 6.34 7.92
CA THR A 179 24.77 7.17 6.77
C THR A 179 25.79 6.46 5.87
N SER A 180 26.56 5.53 6.43
CA SER A 180 27.50 4.67 5.71
C SER A 180 26.83 3.70 4.72
N ALA A 181 25.56 3.33 4.95
CA ALA A 181 24.80 2.43 4.09
C ALA A 181 24.08 3.15 2.93
N TYR A 182 23.98 4.49 2.98
CA TYR A 182 23.14 5.24 2.04
C TYR A 182 23.51 5.04 0.58
N THR A 183 24.80 5.08 0.25
CA THR A 183 25.25 4.88 -1.14
C THR A 183 24.90 3.49 -1.67
N ALA A 184 25.11 2.44 -0.86
CA ALA A 184 24.82 1.06 -1.26
C ALA A 184 23.32 0.82 -1.44
N MET A 185 22.48 1.51 -0.65
CA MET A 185 21.03 1.42 -0.71
C MET A 185 20.38 2.48 -1.62
N ALA A 186 21.19 3.28 -2.32
CA ALA A 186 20.76 4.43 -3.12
C ALA A 186 19.83 5.41 -2.36
N ILE A 187 20.03 5.59 -1.04
CA ILE A 187 19.33 6.59 -0.22
C ILE A 187 19.96 7.96 -0.50
N ARG A 188 19.16 8.94 -0.92
CA ARG A 188 19.62 10.30 -1.29
C ARG A 188 19.00 11.38 -0.40
N PRO A 189 19.57 11.68 0.78
CA PRO A 189 19.07 12.70 1.71
C PRO A 189 18.92 14.09 1.10
N GLU A 190 19.79 14.42 0.13
CA GLU A 190 19.78 15.70 -0.55
C GLU A 190 18.51 15.93 -1.38
N VAL A 191 17.85 14.86 -1.85
CA VAL A 191 16.58 14.95 -2.57
C VAL A 191 15.47 15.39 -1.61
N LEU A 192 15.39 14.77 -0.43
CA LEU A 192 14.45 15.17 0.63
C LEU A 192 14.71 16.63 1.04
N ALA A 193 15.97 16.99 1.29
CA ALA A 193 16.32 18.34 1.70
C ALA A 193 15.93 19.40 0.65
N ARG A 194 16.25 19.17 -0.64
CA ARG A 194 15.87 20.08 -1.73
C ARG A 194 14.36 20.21 -1.84
N TYR A 195 13.63 19.08 -1.87
CA TYR A 195 12.17 19.08 -1.98
C TYR A 195 11.51 19.83 -0.82
N MET A 196 11.95 19.57 0.42
CA MET A 196 11.42 20.24 1.62
C MET A 196 11.79 21.73 1.70
N SER A 197 12.85 22.15 1.01
CA SER A 197 13.23 23.56 0.91
C SER A 197 12.60 24.30 -0.28
N ALA A 198 11.97 23.60 -1.22
CA ALA A 198 11.41 24.21 -2.43
C ALA A 198 10.22 25.13 -2.10
N HIS A 199 10.09 26.23 -2.83
CA HIS A 199 9.01 27.22 -2.63
C HIS A 199 8.03 27.29 -3.81
N ASN A 200 8.40 26.69 -4.95
CA ASN A 200 7.54 26.54 -6.11
C ASN A 200 7.85 25.19 -6.82
N PRO A 201 6.97 24.72 -7.71
CA PRO A 201 7.14 23.44 -8.39
C PRO A 201 8.40 23.35 -9.26
N ASP A 202 8.84 24.48 -9.83
CA ASP A 202 10.00 24.57 -10.73
C ASP A 202 11.34 24.38 -10.00
N TYR A 203 11.37 24.54 -8.67
CA TYR A 203 12.55 24.26 -7.85
C TYR A 203 12.77 22.78 -7.58
N VAL A 204 11.80 21.91 -7.89
CA VAL A 204 11.97 20.46 -7.82
C VAL A 204 12.44 19.96 -9.17
N SER A 205 13.70 19.54 -9.26
CA SER A 205 14.28 19.08 -10.52
C SER A 205 13.60 17.80 -11.02
N ASP A 206 13.61 17.60 -12.35
CA ASP A 206 13.13 16.34 -12.96
C ASP A 206 13.90 15.11 -12.46
N GLU A 207 15.18 15.28 -12.11
CA GLU A 207 16.00 14.23 -11.50
C GLU A 207 15.47 13.83 -10.11
N ASP A 208 15.12 14.81 -9.28
CA ASP A 208 14.54 14.58 -7.95
C ASP A 208 13.19 13.86 -8.06
N ARG A 209 12.33 14.29 -8.99
CA ARG A 209 11.05 13.63 -9.25
C ARG A 209 11.23 12.21 -9.79
N HIS A 210 12.20 12.01 -10.69
CA HIS A 210 12.53 10.67 -11.20
C HIS A 210 13.01 9.74 -10.10
N TYR A 211 13.86 10.24 -9.20
CA TYR A 211 14.33 9.50 -8.03
C TYR A 211 13.18 9.13 -7.10
N LEU A 212 12.31 10.08 -6.74
CA LEU A 212 11.13 9.82 -5.90
C LEU A 212 10.16 8.83 -6.55
N GLY A 213 9.98 8.92 -7.87
CA GLY A 213 9.21 7.93 -8.64
C GLY A 213 9.87 6.53 -8.63
N GLY A 214 11.21 6.46 -8.58
CA GLY A 214 11.95 5.22 -8.35
C GLY A 214 11.70 4.63 -6.96
N VAL A 215 11.79 5.46 -5.92
CA VAL A 215 11.48 5.07 -4.52
C VAL A 215 10.06 4.53 -4.41
N LEU A 216 9.08 5.24 -4.97
CA LEU A 216 7.69 4.81 -4.92
C LEU A 216 7.45 3.52 -5.70
N ARG A 217 8.00 3.37 -6.91
CA ARG A 217 7.89 2.13 -7.70
C ARG A 217 8.49 0.94 -6.96
N GLY A 218 9.69 1.09 -6.38
CA GLY A 218 10.29 0.04 -5.56
C GLY A 218 9.41 -0.34 -4.37
N ALA A 219 8.80 0.63 -3.71
CA ALA A 219 7.89 0.40 -2.59
C ALA A 219 6.51 -0.16 -2.98
N LEU A 220 6.06 0.04 -4.22
CA LEU A 220 4.85 -0.58 -4.77
C LEU A 220 5.12 -2.03 -5.20
N SER A 221 6.33 -2.33 -5.67
CA SER A 221 6.77 -3.69 -5.99
C SER A 221 7.08 -4.53 -4.75
N SER A 222 7.43 -3.88 -3.62
CA SER A 222 7.56 -4.54 -2.32
C SER A 222 6.18 -4.86 -1.74
N ARG A 223 5.86 -6.16 -1.60
CA ARG A 223 4.58 -6.62 -1.00
C ARG A 223 4.47 -6.29 0.49
N LEU A 224 5.61 -6.13 1.14
CA LEU A 224 5.65 -5.91 2.58
C LEU A 224 5.27 -4.47 2.93
N PRO A 225 4.46 -4.24 3.99
CA PRO A 225 4.06 -2.92 4.40
C PRO A 225 5.24 -1.99 4.60
N ALA A 226 5.14 -0.77 4.06
CA ALA A 226 6.16 0.22 4.27
C ALA A 226 6.06 0.75 5.71
N TYR A 227 7.20 0.74 6.40
CA TYR A 227 7.38 1.16 7.77
C TYR A 227 6.80 2.55 8.04
N ALA A 228 6.22 2.76 9.23
CA ALA A 228 5.97 4.09 9.79
C ALA A 228 6.99 4.34 10.88
N SER A 229 7.55 5.54 10.89
CA SER A 229 8.15 6.08 12.10
C SER A 229 7.05 6.70 12.99
N GLY A 230 7.15 6.53 14.31
CA GLY A 230 6.30 7.26 15.28
C GLY A 230 5.43 6.42 16.23
N GLY A 231 5.70 5.12 16.43
CA GLY A 231 4.94 4.30 17.39
C GLY A 231 3.49 4.00 16.97
N LEU A 232 3.10 4.45 15.77
CA LEU A 232 1.86 4.08 15.11
C LEU A 232 2.14 2.95 14.13
N PRO A 233 1.29 1.91 14.06
CA PRO A 233 1.50 0.81 13.14
C PRO A 233 1.18 1.28 11.71
N SER A 234 2.16 1.63 10.87
CA SER A 234 1.91 1.57 9.42
C SER A 234 2.31 0.20 8.89
N GLY A 235 1.37 -0.73 9.08
CA GLY A 235 1.27 -1.98 8.35
C GLY A 235 0.45 -1.85 7.06
N LEU A 236 0.28 -0.63 6.52
CA LEU A 236 -0.52 -0.39 5.33
C LEU A 236 0.33 -0.50 4.04
N PRO A 237 -0.03 -1.36 3.07
CA PRO A 237 0.62 -1.40 1.77
C PRO A 237 0.71 -0.02 1.07
N THR A 238 1.81 0.21 0.37
CA THR A 238 2.13 1.50 -0.28
C THR A 238 1.00 2.03 -1.15
N ILE A 239 0.33 1.17 -1.91
CA ILE A 239 -0.78 1.56 -2.78
C ILE A 239 -1.95 2.17 -2.00
N TYR A 240 -2.26 1.63 -0.82
CA TYR A 240 -3.30 2.18 0.04
C TYR A 240 -2.83 3.44 0.77
N ARG A 241 -1.54 3.55 1.10
CA ARG A 241 -0.96 4.80 1.65
C ARG A 241 -1.17 5.95 0.68
N VAL A 242 -0.84 5.76 -0.60
CA VAL A 242 -1.02 6.79 -1.64
C VAL A 242 -2.49 7.18 -1.78
N ALA A 243 -3.38 6.19 -1.89
CA ALA A 243 -4.82 6.45 -2.00
C ALA A 243 -5.38 7.22 -0.79
N ARG A 244 -4.92 6.88 0.42
CA ARG A 244 -5.32 7.56 1.66
C ARG A 244 -4.82 9.00 1.72
N ILE A 245 -3.62 9.29 1.23
CA ILE A 245 -3.13 10.67 1.14
C ILE A 245 -3.91 11.48 0.09
N ALA A 246 -4.22 10.89 -1.06
CA ALA A 246 -5.07 11.56 -2.05
C ALA A 246 -6.46 11.89 -1.47
N ALA A 247 -7.05 10.94 -0.73
CA ALA A 247 -8.30 11.16 0.00
C ALA A 247 -8.16 12.26 1.08
N ALA A 248 -7.05 12.29 1.82
CA ALA A 248 -6.77 13.32 2.81
C ALA A 248 -6.68 14.72 2.18
N TYR A 249 -6.07 14.85 0.99
CA TYR A 249 -6.07 16.11 0.24
C TYR A 249 -7.46 16.52 -0.23
N SER A 250 -8.27 15.56 -0.66
CA SER A 250 -9.67 15.81 -1.00
C SER A 250 -10.46 16.27 0.23
N ASP A 251 -10.31 15.60 1.38
CA ASP A 251 -10.94 15.98 2.65
C ASP A 251 -10.50 17.39 3.09
N ALA A 252 -9.22 17.73 2.92
CA ALA A 252 -8.65 19.01 3.33
C ALA A 252 -9.06 20.18 2.42
N ALA A 253 -9.38 19.91 1.15
CA ALA A 253 -9.94 20.91 0.24
C ALA A 253 -11.41 21.26 0.57
N GLY A 254 -12.07 20.42 1.38
CA GLY A 254 -13.46 20.57 1.79
C GLY A 254 -14.45 20.00 0.77
N TYR A 255 -15.55 19.45 1.26
CA TYR A 255 -16.68 19.03 0.42
C TYR A 255 -17.49 20.26 0.00
N ALA A 256 -17.77 20.42 -1.30
CA ALA A 256 -18.69 21.46 -1.76
C ALA A 256 -20.11 21.33 -1.15
N ASN A 257 -20.49 20.11 -0.71
CA ASN A 257 -21.79 19.77 -0.16
C ASN A 257 -21.66 19.01 1.17
N ALA A 258 -21.48 19.73 2.30
CA ALA A 258 -21.64 19.25 3.70
C ALA A 258 -20.81 18.01 4.13
N PRO A 259 -20.66 17.72 5.45
CA PRO A 259 -19.91 16.55 5.90
C PRO A 259 -20.70 15.27 5.57
N THR A 260 -20.29 14.57 4.52
CA THR A 260 -20.89 13.29 4.09
C THR A 260 -20.72 12.15 5.08
N CYS A 261 -19.90 12.33 6.11
CA CYS A 261 -19.54 11.30 7.07
C CYS A 261 -20.43 11.24 8.33
N THR A 262 -21.50 12.03 8.42
CA THR A 262 -22.35 12.08 9.64
C THR A 262 -23.63 11.24 9.56
N ALA A 263 -23.91 10.59 8.43
CA ALA A 263 -25.07 9.71 8.30
C ALA A 263 -24.82 8.36 9.00
N ALA A 264 -25.86 7.83 9.65
CA ALA A 264 -25.80 6.51 10.30
C ALA A 264 -25.57 5.39 9.26
N ASP A 265 -26.25 5.49 8.12
CA ASP A 265 -26.02 4.66 6.94
C ASP A 265 -25.47 5.53 5.82
N LEU A 266 -24.24 5.23 5.39
CA LEU A 266 -23.60 5.93 4.28
C LEU A 266 -24.07 5.30 2.96
N PRO A 267 -24.70 6.07 2.05
CA PRO A 267 -25.14 5.54 0.78
C PRO A 267 -23.94 5.16 -0.08
N ILE A 268 -24.04 4.05 -0.82
CA ILE A 268 -23.04 3.70 -1.83
C ILE A 268 -22.96 4.87 -2.82
N PRO A 269 -21.79 5.53 -2.93
CA PRO A 269 -21.70 6.79 -3.67
C PRO A 269 -21.70 6.52 -5.17
N GLU A 270 -22.57 7.24 -5.88
CA GLU A 270 -22.56 7.28 -7.33
C GLU A 270 -21.33 8.04 -7.86
N PRO A 271 -20.90 7.80 -9.11
CA PRO A 271 -19.80 8.56 -9.72
C PRO A 271 -20.04 10.07 -9.65
N GLY A 272 -19.07 10.82 -9.10
CA GLY A 272 -19.15 12.28 -8.95
C GLY A 272 -19.87 12.77 -7.69
N MET A 273 -20.44 11.87 -6.88
CA MET A 273 -21.01 12.22 -5.58
C MET A 273 -19.95 12.25 -4.47
N PRO A 274 -20.14 13.09 -3.43
CA PRO A 274 -19.19 13.18 -2.33
C PRO A 274 -19.08 11.84 -1.58
N PHE A 275 -17.84 11.42 -1.33
CA PHE A 275 -17.48 10.10 -0.83
C PHE A 275 -16.91 10.23 0.58
N CYS A 276 -17.48 9.58 1.59
CA CYS A 276 -16.92 9.64 2.94
C CYS A 276 -15.65 8.77 3.04
N PHE A 277 -14.48 9.33 2.73
CA PHE A 277 -13.25 8.56 2.68
C PHE A 277 -12.86 7.95 4.03
N ALA A 278 -13.14 8.62 5.14
CA ALA A 278 -12.76 8.12 6.46
C ALA A 278 -13.51 6.84 6.86
N ALA A 279 -14.78 6.71 6.47
CA ALA A 279 -15.58 5.52 6.75
C ALA A 279 -15.39 4.43 5.69
N ALA A 280 -14.79 4.73 4.54
CA ALA A 280 -14.55 3.76 3.49
C ALA A 280 -13.36 2.86 3.81
N THR A 281 -13.42 1.61 3.34
CA THR A 281 -12.27 0.68 3.38
C THR A 281 -11.12 1.18 2.51
N ASP A 282 -9.88 0.83 2.85
CA ASP A 282 -8.69 1.27 2.08
C ASP A 282 -8.79 0.87 0.60
N ARG A 283 -9.33 -0.31 0.32
CA ARG A 283 -9.63 -0.78 -1.03
C ARG A 283 -10.60 0.10 -1.78
N SER A 284 -11.65 0.57 -1.11
CA SER A 284 -12.64 1.46 -1.71
C SER A 284 -12.06 2.84 -2.00
N VAL A 285 -11.23 3.34 -1.09
CA VAL A 285 -10.47 4.59 -1.29
C VAL A 285 -9.48 4.44 -2.45
N ARG A 286 -8.79 3.31 -2.58
CA ARG A 286 -7.93 3.01 -3.74
C ARG A 286 -8.71 2.97 -5.05
N SER A 287 -9.85 2.28 -5.06
CA SER A 287 -10.72 2.24 -6.25
C SER A 287 -11.17 3.64 -6.67
N TRP A 288 -11.50 4.51 -5.70
CA TRP A 288 -11.76 5.92 -5.98
C TRP A 288 -10.52 6.65 -6.52
N TYR A 289 -9.36 6.46 -5.90
CA TYR A 289 -8.11 7.10 -6.30
C TYR A 289 -7.72 6.78 -7.74
N HIS A 290 -7.87 5.54 -8.18
CA HIS A 290 -7.64 5.15 -9.57
C HIS A 290 -8.55 5.92 -10.54
N ARG A 291 -9.84 6.06 -10.21
CA ARG A 291 -10.77 6.88 -11.02
C ARG A 291 -10.34 8.34 -11.05
N GLU A 292 -9.88 8.88 -9.94
CA GLU A 292 -9.44 10.28 -9.84
C GLU A 292 -8.19 10.57 -10.68
N ILE A 293 -7.21 9.66 -10.72
CA ILE A 293 -6.03 9.78 -11.61
C ILE A 293 -6.48 9.97 -13.06
N LEU A 294 -7.36 9.10 -13.55
CA LEU A 294 -7.86 9.18 -14.93
C LEU A 294 -8.59 10.49 -15.19
N TRP A 295 -9.42 10.92 -14.25
CA TRP A 295 -10.12 12.20 -14.36
C TRP A 295 -9.14 13.37 -14.41
N GLN A 296 -8.05 13.33 -13.65
CA GLN A 296 -7.00 14.34 -13.67
C GLN A 296 -6.21 14.31 -14.98
N GLU A 297 -5.89 13.13 -15.52
CA GLU A 297 -5.25 12.99 -16.84
C GLU A 297 -6.12 13.54 -17.98
N VAL A 298 -7.44 13.33 -17.91
CA VAL A 298 -8.39 13.86 -18.90
C VAL A 298 -8.56 15.37 -18.79
N LYS A 299 -8.64 15.92 -17.56
CA LYS A 299 -8.85 17.37 -17.33
C LYS A 299 -7.58 18.19 -17.51
N HIS A 300 -6.43 17.60 -17.19
CA HIS A 300 -5.11 18.22 -17.27
C HIS A 300 -4.20 17.32 -18.10
N PRO A 301 -4.46 17.17 -19.41
CA PRO A 301 -3.58 16.39 -20.27
C PRO A 301 -2.19 16.99 -20.17
N GLN A 302 -1.24 16.23 -19.63
CA GLN A 302 0.14 16.67 -19.60
C GLN A 302 0.54 17.00 -21.03
N ALA A 303 1.18 18.16 -21.23
CA ALA A 303 1.65 18.62 -22.53
C ALA A 303 2.82 17.78 -23.09
N LYS A 304 2.89 16.49 -22.76
CA LYS A 304 3.78 15.53 -23.39
C LYS A 304 3.08 15.04 -24.66
N GLN A 305 3.80 15.07 -25.78
CA GLN A 305 3.31 14.52 -27.04
C GLN A 305 3.05 13.03 -26.87
N ALA A 306 1.80 12.66 -26.58
CA ALA A 306 1.41 11.27 -26.42
C ALA A 306 1.67 10.51 -27.73
N THR A 307 2.46 9.46 -27.64
CA THR A 307 2.71 8.50 -28.71
C THR A 307 1.41 7.76 -29.08
N GLY A 308 1.34 7.20 -30.29
CA GLY A 308 0.12 6.52 -30.78
C GLY A 308 -0.36 5.36 -29.89
N PHE A 309 0.54 4.75 -29.13
CA PHE A 309 0.25 3.70 -28.16
C PHE A 309 -0.43 4.23 -26.89
N GLU A 310 -0.01 5.39 -26.38
CA GLU A 310 -0.63 6.01 -25.19
C GLU A 310 -2.08 6.43 -25.45
N LYS A 311 -2.42 6.82 -26.68
CA LYS A 311 -3.81 7.07 -27.10
C LYS A 311 -4.66 5.79 -27.13
N LEU A 312 -4.06 4.64 -27.44
CA LEU A 312 -4.73 3.34 -27.42
C LEU A 312 -4.99 2.87 -25.98
N VAL A 313 -4.01 3.07 -25.09
CA VAL A 313 -4.15 2.79 -23.65
C VAL A 313 -5.26 3.64 -23.03
N GLN A 314 -5.32 4.94 -23.35
CA GLN A 314 -6.42 5.82 -22.91
C GLN A 314 -7.80 5.38 -23.41
N LEU A 315 -7.87 4.76 -24.60
CA LEU A 315 -9.12 4.23 -25.16
C LEU A 315 -9.57 2.93 -24.47
N LEU A 316 -8.64 2.09 -24.06
CA LEU A 316 -8.89 0.79 -23.43
C LEU A 316 -9.04 0.86 -21.91
N SER A 317 -8.50 1.91 -21.29
CA SER A 317 -8.54 2.17 -19.85
C SER A 317 -9.92 1.89 -19.22
N PRO A 318 -11.05 2.45 -19.71
CA PRO A 318 -12.37 2.25 -19.10
C PRO A 318 -12.81 0.79 -18.94
N ALA A 319 -12.39 -0.10 -19.85
CA ALA A 319 -12.77 -1.52 -19.84
C ALA A 319 -12.01 -2.34 -18.78
N LEU A 320 -10.77 -1.93 -18.45
CA LEU A 320 -9.96 -2.58 -17.42
C LEU A 320 -10.44 -2.26 -15.99
N PHE A 321 -11.21 -1.18 -15.79
CA PHE A 321 -11.62 -0.69 -14.47
C PHE A 321 -12.84 -1.37 -13.85
N LEU A 322 -13.61 -2.17 -14.60
CA LEU A 322 -14.67 -3.02 -14.01
C LEU A 322 -14.09 -4.12 -13.09
N PHE A 323 -12.78 -4.35 -13.11
CA PHE A 323 -12.10 -5.45 -12.43
C PHE A 323 -11.32 -5.06 -11.17
N ASP A 324 -11.23 -3.75 -10.84
CA ASP A 324 -10.25 -3.18 -9.92
C ASP A 324 -10.43 -3.54 -8.43
N GLY A 325 -11.54 -4.21 -8.10
CA GLY A 325 -11.76 -4.80 -6.78
C GLY A 325 -11.36 -6.27 -6.70
N ILE A 326 -11.57 -7.05 -7.76
CA ILE A 326 -11.60 -8.52 -7.66
C ILE A 326 -10.22 -9.13 -7.92
N ALA A 327 -9.27 -8.43 -8.55
CA ALA A 327 -8.02 -9.03 -9.07
C ALA A 327 -6.82 -9.09 -8.11
N LEU A 328 -6.88 -8.47 -6.92
CA LEU A 328 -5.67 -8.22 -6.14
C LEU A 328 -5.15 -9.47 -5.42
N LEU A 329 -6.04 -10.35 -4.96
CA LEU A 329 -5.58 -11.59 -4.32
C LEU A 329 -5.05 -12.56 -5.37
N GLU A 330 -5.66 -12.62 -6.54
CA GLU A 330 -5.25 -13.48 -7.64
C GLU A 330 -3.90 -13.03 -8.22
N LEU A 331 -3.63 -11.72 -8.31
CA LEU A 331 -2.30 -11.19 -8.65
C LEU A 331 -1.27 -11.39 -7.54
N ALA A 332 -1.69 -11.29 -6.27
CA ALA A 332 -0.81 -11.58 -5.14
C ALA A 332 -0.46 -13.08 -5.09
N GLU A 333 -1.42 -13.96 -5.40
CA GLU A 333 -1.24 -15.41 -5.48
C GLU A 333 -0.29 -15.81 -6.59
N GLU A 334 -0.37 -15.19 -7.79
CA GLU A 334 0.62 -15.38 -8.85
C GLU A 334 2.03 -15.00 -8.38
N ALA A 335 2.17 -13.82 -7.75
CA ALA A 335 3.46 -13.37 -7.26
C ALA A 335 4.01 -14.28 -6.14
N ILE A 336 3.15 -14.82 -5.27
CA ILE A 336 3.52 -15.80 -4.24
C ILE A 336 3.92 -17.12 -4.90
N ALA A 337 3.17 -17.60 -5.88
CA ALA A 337 3.47 -18.83 -6.59
C ALA A 337 4.81 -18.74 -7.35
N SER A 338 5.12 -17.60 -7.97
CA SER A 338 6.41 -17.38 -8.62
C SER A 338 7.59 -17.41 -7.64
N GLU A 339 7.40 -16.93 -6.42
CA GLU A 339 8.42 -16.96 -5.36
C GLU A 339 8.59 -18.37 -4.80
N LEU A 340 7.49 -19.07 -4.55
CA LEU A 340 7.51 -20.48 -4.14
C LEU A 340 8.09 -21.41 -5.20
N LEU A 341 7.91 -21.11 -6.49
CA LEU A 341 8.56 -21.82 -7.59
C LEU A 341 10.07 -21.58 -7.57
N ALA A 342 10.50 -20.34 -7.35
CA ALA A 342 11.93 -19.99 -7.25
C ALA A 342 12.60 -20.68 -6.04
N ASP A 343 11.84 -20.90 -4.96
CA ASP A 343 12.26 -21.63 -3.77
C ASP A 343 12.08 -23.16 -3.89
N GLU A 344 11.70 -23.67 -5.07
CA GLU A 344 11.41 -25.09 -5.35
C GLU A 344 10.33 -25.71 -4.42
N ALA A 345 9.48 -24.87 -3.81
CA ALA A 345 8.40 -25.28 -2.90
C ALA A 345 7.13 -25.75 -3.63
N ILE A 346 6.96 -25.35 -4.90
CA ILE A 346 5.90 -25.83 -5.81
C ILE A 346 6.48 -26.13 -7.19
N VAL A 347 5.76 -26.89 -8.02
CA VAL A 347 6.21 -27.22 -9.39
C VAL A 347 5.72 -26.19 -10.43
N GLU A 348 6.38 -26.14 -11.59
CA GLU A 348 6.07 -25.19 -12.68
C GLU A 348 4.60 -25.26 -13.14
N GLU A 349 4.01 -26.47 -13.18
CA GLU A 349 2.59 -26.67 -13.51
C GLU A 349 1.65 -26.00 -12.50
N GLU A 350 2.00 -26.02 -11.21
CA GLU A 350 1.22 -25.39 -10.15
C GLU A 350 1.31 -23.86 -10.19
N ALA A 351 2.51 -23.33 -10.49
CA ALA A 351 2.68 -21.90 -10.71
C ALA A 351 1.93 -21.43 -11.96
N ALA A 352 1.94 -22.20 -13.05
CA ALA A 352 1.22 -21.88 -14.29
C ALA A 352 -0.30 -21.76 -14.09
N LEU A 353 -0.90 -22.55 -13.19
CA LEU A 353 -2.33 -22.45 -12.85
C LEU A 353 -2.70 -21.10 -12.22
N THR A 354 -1.80 -20.50 -11.43
CA THR A 354 -2.03 -19.15 -10.86
C THR A 354 -1.81 -18.05 -11.88
N ALA A 355 -0.78 -18.17 -12.72
CA ALA A 355 -0.50 -17.25 -13.81
C ALA A 355 -1.67 -17.21 -14.82
N GLU A 356 -2.24 -18.36 -15.18
CA GLU A 356 -3.40 -18.43 -16.08
C GLU A 356 -4.64 -17.73 -15.48
N ARG A 357 -4.85 -17.82 -14.15
CA ARG A 357 -5.96 -17.11 -13.50
C ARG A 357 -5.75 -15.60 -13.45
N ALA A 358 -4.55 -15.16 -13.10
CA ALA A 358 -4.18 -13.74 -13.14
C ALA A 358 -4.26 -13.18 -14.57
N GLU A 359 -3.80 -13.94 -15.57
CA GLU A 359 -3.90 -13.61 -17.00
C GLU A 359 -5.36 -13.52 -17.45
N ASN A 360 -6.23 -14.44 -17.05
CA ASN A 360 -7.66 -14.39 -17.36
C ASN A 360 -8.39 -13.16 -16.80
N ILE A 361 -7.86 -12.58 -15.72
CA ILE A 361 -8.39 -11.36 -15.10
C ILE A 361 -7.82 -10.10 -15.77
N THR A 362 -6.55 -10.13 -16.20
CA THR A 362 -5.87 -8.98 -16.83
C THR A 362 -6.07 -8.90 -18.35
N CYS A 363 -6.34 -10.03 -19.02
CA CYS A 363 -6.43 -10.16 -20.47
C CYS A 363 -7.78 -10.78 -20.92
N ARG A 364 -8.90 -10.11 -20.64
CA ARG A 364 -10.21 -10.46 -21.24
C ARG A 364 -10.57 -9.53 -22.41
N ILE A 365 -9.82 -9.65 -23.50
CA ILE A 365 -10.30 -9.29 -24.84
C ILE A 365 -10.10 -10.52 -25.72
N ARG A 366 -11.21 -11.18 -26.09
CA ARG A 366 -11.28 -12.06 -27.24
C ARG A 366 -12.32 -11.53 -28.20
#